data_AF-A0A6N8HYY9-F1
#
_entry.id   AF-A0A6N8HYY9-F1
#
_cell.length_a   1.000
_cell.length_b   1.000
_cell.length_c   1.000
_cell.angle_alpha   90.00
_cell.angle_beta   90.00
_cell.angle_gamma   90.00
#
_symmetry.space_group_name_H-M   'P 1'
#
loop_
_entity.id
_entity.type
_entity.pdbx_description
1 polymer ?
#
loop_
_entity_poly.entity_id
_entity_poly.type
_entity_poly.pdbx_seq_one_letter_code
_entity_poly.pdbx_strand_id
1 'polypeptide(L)'
;MQTEYRKYLVIVPHPDDEINVAGQLIYRLTHDGSSVTVLYTTNGDYLPGQGPERLKEAIRALKILGVDEKDILFMGYGDDWKGSRHLYNADGGVPLESAGGHLKTYGLENHPDYRFQKSGFHHTYTRDHYKKDLRDILLDLRAQVLIAVDFDWHPDHRCTSLMLEEVLGEILKSGNSYHPLVLKKFAYAGVWNGPKDYFHLPEQPTLPPRRALLNDSRFELDVPAYSWNERIRLSVPSKTRTLIPWQNVIYQALREHRSQAAKWRFDRICSADLVYWFRSTKSLSYRAKIKASSGNPEYLNDFKLIDCPDLAGGRDGIGIFGNCVWSPGRNDPVKSVEFTFPEPVNISCFCLYENFAPDDHVKNGIIRFDNGFCLETGPLDNSGKRTIVEFETQTGIRAFSFQITDFSGDNPGLTEFEVYEKREDKEFPNSIFERYSTEKESGNFIRACFAGLFRSLFESGRFVHRAKERLRRNFARFTRSV
;
A
#
# COMPACT_ATOMS: atom_id res chain seq x y z
N MET A 1 -20.80 21.12 2.85
CA MET A 1 -20.17 21.07 1.51
C MET A 1 -19.32 19.81 1.46
N GLN A 2 -19.57 18.92 0.51
CA GLN A 2 -18.80 17.68 0.38
C GLN A 2 -17.45 18.02 -0.25
N THR A 3 -16.34 17.67 0.40
CA THR A 3 -15.00 17.94 -0.13
C THR A 3 -14.84 17.21 -1.46
N GLU A 4 -14.61 17.97 -2.54
CA GLU A 4 -14.33 17.40 -3.85
C GLU A 4 -12.82 17.16 -3.97
N TYR A 5 -12.45 15.89 -4.11
CA TYR A 5 -11.06 15.48 -4.30
C TYR A 5 -10.72 15.57 -5.80
N ARG A 6 -9.64 16.27 -6.13
CA ARG A 6 -9.20 16.54 -7.51
C ARG A 6 -7.71 16.28 -7.73
N LYS A 7 -6.90 16.12 -6.67
CA LYS A 7 -5.46 15.85 -6.75
C LYS A 7 -5.11 14.50 -6.14
N TYR A 8 -4.59 13.60 -6.95
CA TYR A 8 -4.28 12.22 -6.61
C TYR A 8 -2.81 11.93 -6.87
N LEU A 9 -2.19 11.17 -5.96
CA LEU A 9 -0.83 10.65 -6.14
C LEU A 9 -0.86 9.13 -6.03
N VAL A 10 -0.46 8.45 -7.11
CA VAL A 10 -0.25 7.00 -7.14
C VAL A 10 1.23 6.72 -6.84
N ILE A 11 1.52 5.88 -5.85
CA ILE A 11 2.89 5.59 -5.39
C ILE A 11 3.15 4.09 -5.52
N VAL A 12 4.05 3.74 -6.41
CA VAL A 12 4.42 2.35 -6.72
C VAL A 12 5.93 2.21 -6.81
N PRO A 13 6.52 1.02 -6.62
CA PRO A 13 7.95 0.84 -6.74
C PRO A 13 8.36 0.82 -8.21
N HIS A 14 7.88 -0.18 -8.96
CA HIS A 14 8.42 -0.47 -10.29
C HIS A 14 7.54 0.04 -11.44
N PRO A 15 8.14 0.34 -12.61
CA PRO A 15 7.41 0.57 -13.86
C PRO A 15 6.63 -0.68 -14.31
N ASP A 16 5.31 -0.67 -14.11
CA ASP A 16 4.25 -1.67 -14.40
C ASP A 16 3.26 -1.82 -13.23
N ASP A 17 3.71 -1.58 -12.00
CA ASP A 17 2.89 -1.69 -10.80
C ASP A 17 1.77 -0.64 -10.73
N GLU A 18 1.89 0.48 -11.44
CA GLU A 18 0.83 1.49 -11.50
C GLU A 18 -0.47 0.88 -12.03
N ILE A 19 -0.36 -0.12 -12.94
CA ILE A 19 -1.52 -0.80 -13.49
C ILE A 19 -2.10 -1.79 -12.47
N ASN A 20 -1.25 -2.53 -11.75
CA ASN A 20 -1.67 -3.47 -10.70
C ASN A 20 -2.42 -2.74 -9.57
N VAL A 21 -1.84 -1.64 -9.10
CA VAL A 21 -2.34 -0.87 -7.94
C VAL A 21 -3.52 0.03 -8.34
N ALA A 22 -3.44 0.69 -9.49
CA ALA A 22 -4.37 1.78 -9.82
C ALA A 22 -4.78 1.88 -11.29
N GLY A 23 -4.45 0.96 -12.20
CA GLY A 23 -4.64 1.16 -13.65
C GLY A 23 -6.07 1.55 -14.06
N GLN A 24 -7.08 0.83 -13.56
CA GLN A 24 -8.50 1.15 -13.81
C GLN A 24 -8.93 2.45 -13.13
N LEU A 25 -8.31 2.81 -12.01
CA LEU A 25 -8.60 4.02 -11.25
C LEU A 25 -7.98 5.25 -11.91
N ILE A 26 -6.73 5.16 -12.37
CA ILE A 26 -6.03 6.21 -13.11
C ILE A 26 -6.87 6.59 -14.33
N TYR A 27 -7.28 5.61 -15.13
CA TYR A 27 -8.12 5.86 -16.31
C TYR A 27 -9.43 6.57 -15.94
N ARG A 28 -10.10 6.15 -14.87
CA ARG A 28 -11.31 6.82 -14.38
C ARG A 28 -11.03 8.28 -14.01
N LEU A 29 -10.06 8.49 -13.13
CA LEU A 29 -9.74 9.79 -12.54
C LEU A 29 -9.34 10.82 -13.60
N THR A 30 -8.51 10.45 -14.55
CA THR A 30 -8.08 11.34 -15.64
C THR A 30 -9.24 11.75 -16.54
N HIS A 31 -10.18 10.83 -16.81
CA HIS A 31 -11.35 11.09 -17.66
C HIS A 31 -12.48 11.83 -16.93
N ASP A 32 -12.47 11.80 -15.59
CA ASP A 32 -13.35 12.61 -14.74
C ASP A 32 -12.76 14.02 -14.46
N GLY A 33 -11.64 14.37 -15.10
CA GLY A 33 -10.99 15.68 -15.02
C GLY A 33 -10.14 15.89 -13.75
N SER A 34 -9.77 14.82 -13.05
CA SER A 34 -8.88 14.91 -11.89
C SER A 34 -7.40 14.92 -12.29
N SER A 35 -6.57 15.61 -11.51
CA SER A 35 -5.12 15.60 -11.63
C SER A 35 -4.57 14.35 -10.97
N VAL A 36 -3.91 13.49 -11.75
CA VAL A 36 -3.29 12.26 -11.28
C VAL A 36 -1.80 12.32 -11.55
N THR A 37 -1.00 12.31 -10.49
CA THR A 37 0.46 12.15 -10.56
C THR A 37 0.81 10.71 -10.24
N VAL A 38 1.74 10.11 -10.98
CA VAL A 38 2.23 8.74 -10.72
C VAL A 38 3.70 8.80 -10.36
N LEU A 39 4.03 8.29 -9.19
CA LEU A 39 5.37 8.24 -8.61
C LEU A 39 5.88 6.81 -8.58
N TYR A 40 7.04 6.62 -9.21
CA TYR A 40 7.82 5.41 -9.15
C TYR A 40 8.99 5.58 -8.18
N THR A 41 9.10 4.71 -7.19
CA THR A 41 10.20 4.80 -6.22
C THR A 41 11.49 4.17 -6.73
N THR A 42 11.40 3.18 -7.62
CA THR A 42 12.57 2.54 -8.25
C THR A 42 12.44 2.51 -9.78
N ASN A 43 13.58 2.29 -10.46
CA ASN A 43 13.61 2.18 -11.92
C ASN A 43 13.33 0.76 -12.43
N GLY A 44 13.13 -0.21 -11.53
CA GLY A 44 12.90 -1.61 -11.88
C GLY A 44 14.06 -2.26 -12.64
N ASP A 45 15.28 -1.85 -12.30
CA ASP A 45 16.51 -2.14 -13.03
C ASP A 45 17.34 -3.27 -12.40
N TYR A 46 16.67 -4.28 -11.83
CA TYR A 46 17.32 -5.48 -11.26
C TYR A 46 18.37 -6.08 -12.22
N LEU A 47 18.04 -6.11 -13.52
CA LEU A 47 18.99 -6.46 -14.57
C LEU A 47 19.69 -5.21 -15.11
N PRO A 48 21.04 -5.18 -15.16
CA PRO A 48 21.80 -4.03 -15.63
C PRO A 48 21.32 -3.50 -16.99
N GLY A 49 21.10 -2.19 -17.07
CA GLY A 49 20.70 -1.48 -18.29
C GLY A 49 19.21 -1.53 -18.64
N GLN A 50 18.36 -2.18 -17.84
CA GLN A 50 16.91 -2.23 -18.12
C GLN A 50 16.14 -0.97 -17.75
N GLY A 51 16.62 -0.21 -16.76
CA GLY A 51 15.93 0.97 -16.23
C GLY A 51 15.40 1.92 -17.32
N PRO A 52 16.26 2.45 -18.21
CA PRO A 52 15.82 3.41 -19.23
C PRO A 52 14.70 2.90 -20.16
N GLU A 53 14.66 1.60 -20.48
CA GLU A 53 13.54 1.07 -21.27
C GLU A 53 12.27 1.03 -20.42
N ARG A 54 12.34 0.53 -19.18
CA ARG A 54 11.21 0.47 -18.27
C ARG A 54 10.58 1.84 -17.98
N LEU A 55 11.39 2.90 -17.81
CA LEU A 55 10.87 4.27 -17.64
C LEU A 55 10.09 4.72 -18.89
N LYS A 56 10.62 4.43 -20.09
CA LYS A 56 9.91 4.73 -21.35
C LYS A 56 8.63 3.90 -21.50
N GLU A 57 8.63 2.65 -21.05
CA GLU A 57 7.43 1.79 -21.03
C GLU A 57 6.34 2.39 -20.13
N ALA A 58 6.68 2.81 -18.91
CA ALA A 58 5.76 3.50 -18.01
C ALA A 58 5.19 4.77 -18.62
N ILE A 59 6.01 5.65 -19.21
CA ILE A 59 5.54 6.88 -19.87
C ILE A 59 4.52 6.56 -20.97
N ARG A 60 4.80 5.56 -21.83
CA ARG A 60 3.87 5.15 -22.89
C ARG A 60 2.58 4.54 -22.33
N ALA A 61 2.67 3.71 -21.29
CA ALA A 61 1.52 3.10 -20.64
C ALA A 61 0.61 4.15 -19.99
N LEU A 62 1.19 5.10 -19.25
CA LEU A 62 0.46 6.17 -18.57
C LEU A 62 -0.18 7.16 -19.53
N LYS A 63 0.46 7.44 -20.68
CA LYS A 63 -0.17 8.20 -21.76
C LYS A 63 -1.46 7.55 -22.27
N ILE A 64 -1.51 6.21 -22.35
CA ILE A 64 -2.73 5.47 -22.72
C ILE A 64 -3.82 5.61 -21.65
N LEU A 65 -3.42 5.67 -20.38
CA LEU A 65 -4.34 5.87 -19.25
C LEU A 65 -4.77 7.34 -19.05
N GLY A 66 -4.22 8.27 -19.83
CA GLY A 66 -4.59 9.69 -19.82
C GLY A 66 -3.79 10.55 -18.83
N VAL A 67 -2.62 10.09 -18.39
CA VAL A 67 -1.70 10.89 -17.56
C VAL A 67 -0.71 11.62 -18.46
N ASP A 68 -0.56 12.92 -18.27
CA ASP A 68 0.44 13.74 -18.97
C ASP A 68 1.85 13.37 -18.50
N GLU A 69 2.83 13.43 -19.39
CA GLU A 69 4.22 13.05 -19.05
C GLU A 69 4.79 13.89 -17.90
N LYS A 70 4.45 15.17 -17.79
CA LYS A 70 4.87 16.04 -16.66
C LYS A 70 4.38 15.57 -15.29
N ASP A 71 3.32 14.76 -15.25
CA ASP A 71 2.69 14.23 -14.04
C ASP A 71 3.20 12.80 -13.73
N ILE A 72 4.29 12.38 -14.38
CA ILE A 72 5.00 11.14 -14.12
C ILE A 72 6.30 11.50 -13.40
N LEU A 73 6.54 10.93 -12.23
CA LEU A 73 7.72 11.21 -11.43
C LEU A 73 8.49 9.92 -11.16
N PHE A 74 9.81 9.97 -11.32
CA PHE A 74 10.73 8.89 -10.95
C PHE A 74 11.60 9.38 -9.81
N MET A 75 11.62 8.68 -8.67
CA MET A 75 12.64 8.94 -7.63
C MET A 75 14.02 8.46 -8.08
N GLY A 76 14.06 7.46 -8.96
CA GLY A 76 15.27 7.01 -9.61
C GLY A 76 16.11 6.02 -8.79
N TYR A 77 15.59 5.45 -7.70
CA TYR A 77 16.33 4.45 -6.94
C TYR A 77 16.45 3.12 -7.70
N GLY A 78 17.47 2.34 -7.34
CA GLY A 78 17.67 1.01 -7.91
C GLY A 78 16.70 -0.02 -7.32
N ASP A 79 16.55 -1.11 -8.05
CA ASP A 79 15.81 -2.32 -7.66
C ASP A 79 16.79 -3.36 -7.09
N ASP A 80 16.42 -3.94 -5.93
CA ASP A 80 17.20 -4.88 -5.13
C ASP A 80 18.62 -4.37 -4.76
N TRP A 81 19.29 -5.01 -3.81
CA TRP A 81 20.53 -4.50 -3.21
C TRP A 81 21.63 -5.55 -3.19
N LYS A 82 22.86 -5.14 -3.51
CA LYS A 82 24.03 -6.03 -3.33
C LYS A 82 24.28 -6.23 -1.84
N GLY A 83 24.50 -7.49 -1.46
CA GLY A 83 24.70 -7.89 -0.07
C GLY A 83 23.43 -8.49 0.53
N SER A 84 23.31 -8.47 1.85
CA SER A 84 22.22 -9.12 2.57
C SER A 84 21.28 -8.13 3.26
N ARG A 85 21.39 -6.83 2.98
CA ARG A 85 20.63 -5.79 3.68
C ARG A 85 19.91 -4.90 2.66
N HIS A 86 18.61 -4.72 2.86
CA HIS A 86 17.80 -3.83 2.06
C HIS A 86 17.98 -2.36 2.48
N LEU A 87 17.81 -1.39 1.57
CA LEU A 87 17.93 0.05 1.84
C LEU A 87 17.10 0.52 3.04
N TYR A 88 15.88 0.00 3.15
CA TYR A 88 14.97 0.29 4.26
C TYR A 88 15.57 -0.01 5.65
N ASN A 89 16.35 -1.10 5.75
CA ASN A 89 16.94 -1.57 7.00
C ASN A 89 18.41 -1.13 7.17
N ALA A 90 18.93 -0.30 6.25
CA ALA A 90 20.28 0.26 6.34
C ALA A 90 20.34 1.45 7.31
N ASP A 91 21.52 1.70 7.87
CA ASP A 91 21.74 2.90 8.67
C ASP A 91 21.61 4.14 7.76
N GLY A 92 21.04 5.22 8.31
CA GLY A 92 20.53 6.37 7.56
C GLY A 92 21.41 6.88 6.41
N GLY A 93 22.69 7.13 6.70
CA GLY A 93 23.67 7.69 5.77
C GLY A 93 24.52 6.68 5.01
N VAL A 94 24.31 5.38 5.20
CA VAL A 94 25.15 4.35 4.57
C VAL A 94 24.75 4.15 3.11
N PRO A 95 25.66 4.37 2.15
CA PRO A 95 25.37 4.15 0.74
C PRO A 95 25.33 2.67 0.40
N LEU A 96 24.35 2.27 -0.41
CA LEU A 96 24.24 0.92 -0.96
C LEU A 96 24.37 0.93 -2.49
N GLU A 97 24.78 -0.21 -3.03
CA GLU A 97 24.79 -0.48 -4.47
C GLU A 97 23.60 -1.35 -4.83
N SER A 98 22.83 -0.97 -5.84
CA SER A 98 21.71 -1.78 -6.32
C SER A 98 22.20 -3.04 -7.05
N ALA A 99 21.32 -4.03 -7.24
CA ALA A 99 21.64 -5.22 -8.04
C ALA A 99 22.07 -4.85 -9.47
N GLY A 100 21.48 -3.80 -10.04
CA GLY A 100 21.85 -3.22 -11.34
C GLY A 100 23.21 -2.51 -11.38
N GLY A 101 23.89 -2.33 -10.24
CA GLY A 101 25.22 -1.71 -10.14
C GLY A 101 25.22 -0.19 -10.01
N HIS A 102 24.09 0.40 -9.60
CA HIS A 102 23.96 1.85 -9.42
C HIS A 102 24.15 2.24 -7.95
N LEU A 103 24.72 3.43 -7.72
CA LEU A 103 24.95 4.01 -6.38
C LEU A 103 24.16 5.30 -6.14
N LYS A 104 23.53 5.85 -7.19
CA LYS A 104 22.86 7.15 -7.17
C LYS A 104 21.61 7.11 -8.04
N THR A 105 20.65 7.97 -7.70
CA THR A 105 19.41 8.13 -8.46
C THR A 105 19.70 8.50 -9.89
N TYR A 106 18.81 8.10 -10.80
CA TYR A 106 18.87 8.51 -12.19
C TYR A 106 17.50 8.45 -12.85
N GLY A 107 17.32 9.21 -13.92
CA GLY A 107 16.16 9.14 -14.81
C GLY A 107 16.58 9.08 -16.29
N LEU A 108 15.69 9.48 -17.18
CA LEU A 108 16.01 9.67 -18.60
C LEU A 108 16.64 11.05 -18.83
N GLU A 109 17.37 11.20 -19.93
CA GLU A 109 17.99 12.48 -20.30
C GLU A 109 16.97 13.63 -20.40
N ASN A 110 15.83 13.38 -21.04
CA ASN A 110 14.73 14.34 -21.20
C ASN A 110 13.68 14.24 -20.09
N HIS A 111 13.87 13.35 -19.11
CA HIS A 111 12.96 13.12 -18.01
C HIS A 111 13.75 12.61 -16.78
N PRO A 112 14.56 13.48 -16.16
CA PRO A 112 15.47 13.07 -15.08
C PRO A 112 14.70 12.72 -13.81
N ASP A 113 15.35 12.08 -12.83
CA ASP A 113 14.72 11.80 -11.54
C ASP A 113 14.34 13.07 -10.78
N TYR A 114 13.35 12.96 -9.91
CA TYR A 114 12.78 14.06 -9.13
C TYR A 114 13.85 14.87 -8.40
N ARG A 115 14.85 14.20 -7.81
CA ARG A 115 15.87 14.91 -7.06
C ARG A 115 16.75 15.75 -7.98
N PHE A 116 17.19 15.20 -9.11
CA PHE A 116 17.91 15.97 -10.10
C PHE A 116 17.08 17.16 -10.64
N GLN A 117 15.78 16.97 -10.89
CA GLN A 117 14.88 18.07 -11.28
C GLN A 117 14.82 19.18 -10.21
N LYS A 118 14.76 18.80 -8.93
CA LYS A 118 14.60 19.74 -7.81
C LYS A 118 15.89 20.48 -7.44
N SER A 119 17.04 19.82 -7.50
CA SER A 119 18.29 20.39 -6.96
C SER A 119 19.51 20.33 -7.91
N GLY A 120 19.37 19.76 -9.10
CA GLY A 120 20.44 19.67 -10.10
C GLY A 120 21.51 18.61 -9.82
N PHE A 121 21.30 17.73 -8.83
CA PHE A 121 22.20 16.62 -8.51
C PHE A 121 21.41 15.37 -8.14
N HIS A 122 21.96 14.21 -8.48
CA HIS A 122 21.41 12.91 -8.07
C HIS A 122 21.75 12.61 -6.61
N HIS A 123 20.84 11.93 -5.92
CA HIS A 123 21.10 11.46 -4.55
C HIS A 123 21.79 10.11 -4.53
N THR A 124 22.70 9.93 -3.59
CA THR A 124 23.26 8.61 -3.27
C THR A 124 22.18 7.72 -2.67
N TYR A 125 22.22 6.42 -2.96
CA TYR A 125 21.31 5.42 -2.41
C TYR A 125 21.54 5.19 -0.92
N THR A 126 20.95 6.05 -0.11
CA THR A 126 20.90 5.94 1.35
C THR A 126 19.45 5.97 1.81
N ARG A 127 19.19 5.37 2.98
CA ARG A 127 17.85 5.39 3.60
C ARG A 127 17.38 6.83 3.84
N ASP A 128 18.26 7.69 4.33
CA ASP A 128 17.95 9.10 4.63
C ASP A 128 17.58 9.88 3.37
N HIS A 129 18.29 9.67 2.26
CA HIS A 129 17.93 10.33 1.01
C HIS A 129 16.60 9.83 0.47
N TYR A 130 16.33 8.52 0.52
CA TYR A 130 15.04 7.97 0.07
C TYR A 130 13.88 8.59 0.86
N LYS A 131 14.02 8.60 2.20
CA LYS A 131 13.04 9.20 3.10
C LYS A 131 12.85 10.70 2.82
N LYS A 132 13.94 11.43 2.63
CA LYS A 132 13.92 12.87 2.31
C LYS A 132 13.24 13.14 0.97
N ASP A 133 13.54 12.36 -0.06
CA ASP A 133 12.98 12.52 -1.41
C ASP A 133 11.48 12.27 -1.39
N LEU A 134 11.03 11.19 -0.75
CA LEU A 134 9.61 10.90 -0.59
C LEU A 134 8.89 12.00 0.21
N ARG A 135 9.49 12.47 1.31
CA ARG A 135 8.95 13.59 2.11
C ARG A 135 8.79 14.87 1.29
N ASP A 136 9.84 15.24 0.55
CA ASP A 136 9.84 16.44 -0.28
C ASP A 136 8.75 16.34 -1.36
N ILE A 137 8.56 15.19 -2.01
CA ILE A 137 7.51 14.97 -3.02
C ILE A 137 6.11 15.13 -2.41
N LEU A 138 5.87 14.49 -1.26
CA LEU A 138 4.57 14.57 -0.59
C LEU A 138 4.21 16.02 -0.20
N LEU A 139 5.19 16.78 0.27
CA LEU A 139 5.01 18.18 0.67
C LEU A 139 4.96 19.16 -0.50
N ASP A 140 5.61 18.87 -1.62
CA ASP A 140 5.52 19.67 -2.84
C ASP A 140 4.16 19.49 -3.53
N LEU A 141 3.71 18.23 -3.68
CA LEU A 141 2.48 17.92 -4.40
C LEU A 141 1.22 18.18 -3.57
N ARG A 142 1.30 17.91 -2.26
CA ARG A 142 0.16 17.97 -1.32
C ARG A 142 -1.12 17.35 -1.89
N ALA A 143 -0.99 16.16 -2.47
CA ALA A 143 -2.10 15.43 -3.07
C ALA A 143 -3.19 15.15 -2.03
N GLN A 144 -4.46 15.33 -2.38
CA GLN A 144 -5.55 15.15 -1.43
C GLN A 144 -5.83 13.66 -1.14
N VAL A 145 -5.49 12.80 -2.10
CA VAL A 145 -5.61 11.34 -2.00
C VAL A 145 -4.30 10.68 -2.43
N LEU A 146 -3.78 9.80 -1.58
CA LEU A 146 -2.65 8.91 -1.87
C LEU A 146 -3.17 7.51 -2.16
N ILE A 147 -2.72 6.91 -3.25
CA ILE A 147 -3.00 5.53 -3.62
C ILE A 147 -1.66 4.81 -3.69
N ALA A 148 -1.37 3.93 -2.75
CA ALA A 148 -0.04 3.34 -2.62
C ALA A 148 -0.08 1.82 -2.63
N VAL A 149 1.00 1.23 -3.16
CA VAL A 149 1.28 -0.19 -2.95
C VAL A 149 1.33 -0.49 -1.44
N ASP A 150 0.89 -1.69 -1.07
CA ASP A 150 1.01 -2.18 0.30
C ASP A 150 1.91 -3.41 0.41
N PHE A 151 2.18 -3.83 1.65
CA PHE A 151 3.09 -4.89 2.03
C PHE A 151 2.64 -6.24 1.46
N ASP A 152 3.21 -6.61 0.31
CA ASP A 152 3.15 -7.97 -0.23
C ASP A 152 4.54 -8.64 -0.13
N TRP A 153 4.81 -9.67 -0.92
CA TRP A 153 6.05 -10.45 -0.77
C TRP A 153 7.30 -9.78 -1.37
N HIS A 154 7.17 -8.76 -2.24
CA HIS A 154 8.35 -8.16 -2.89
C HIS A 154 9.04 -7.12 -1.98
N PRO A 155 10.37 -7.20 -1.76
CA PRO A 155 11.09 -6.27 -0.88
C PRO A 155 10.87 -4.78 -1.19
N ASP A 156 10.95 -4.37 -2.47
CA ASP A 156 10.70 -2.96 -2.85
C ASP A 156 9.25 -2.49 -2.62
N HIS A 157 8.26 -3.39 -2.70
CA HIS A 157 6.87 -3.06 -2.39
C HIS A 157 6.73 -2.80 -0.89
N ARG A 158 7.33 -3.67 -0.07
CA ARG A 158 7.40 -3.50 1.38
C ARG A 158 8.13 -2.21 1.75
N CYS A 159 9.27 -1.92 1.12
CA CYS A 159 10.03 -0.68 1.33
C CYS A 159 9.18 0.56 1.00
N THR A 160 8.54 0.58 -0.16
CA THR A 160 7.67 1.68 -0.58
C THR A 160 6.51 1.88 0.40
N SER A 161 5.89 0.78 0.85
CA SER A 161 4.79 0.82 1.82
C SER A 161 5.26 1.41 3.16
N LEU A 162 6.31 0.84 3.75
CA LEU A 162 6.79 1.19 5.08
C LEU A 162 7.45 2.59 5.13
N MET A 163 8.19 2.98 4.08
CA MET A 163 8.75 4.32 3.96
C MET A 163 7.67 5.39 3.84
N LEU A 164 6.62 5.11 3.07
CA LEU A 164 5.48 6.02 2.97
C LEU A 164 4.82 6.21 4.34
N GLU A 165 4.59 5.12 5.08
CA GLU A 165 3.96 5.19 6.39
C GLU A 165 4.85 5.92 7.41
N GLU A 166 6.16 5.66 7.43
CA GLU A 166 7.11 6.39 8.28
C GLU A 166 7.11 7.89 7.99
N VAL A 167 7.24 8.27 6.72
CA VAL A 167 7.27 9.67 6.30
C VAL A 167 5.93 10.35 6.63
N LEU A 168 4.81 9.67 6.40
CA LEU A 168 3.48 10.21 6.76
C LEU A 168 3.35 10.38 8.26
N GLY A 169 3.75 9.40 9.08
CA GLY A 169 3.73 9.51 10.54
C GLY A 169 4.51 10.73 11.03
N GLU A 170 5.72 10.95 10.49
CA GLU A 170 6.51 12.15 10.80
C GLU A 170 5.86 13.47 10.34
N ILE A 171 5.24 13.47 9.16
CA ILE A 171 4.50 14.64 8.66
C ILE A 171 3.33 14.91 9.61
N LEU A 172 2.50 13.92 9.92
CA LEU A 172 1.30 14.06 10.75
C LEU A 172 1.61 14.56 12.17
N LYS A 173 2.75 14.15 12.73
CA LYS A 173 3.26 14.63 14.03
C LYS A 173 3.80 16.07 13.99
N SER A 174 4.08 16.64 12.82
CA SER A 174 4.67 17.99 12.71
C SER A 174 3.70 19.16 12.95
N GLY A 175 2.43 18.89 13.31
CA GLY A 175 1.42 19.93 13.54
C GLY A 175 1.00 20.68 12.27
N ASN A 176 1.21 20.07 11.11
CA ASN A 176 0.90 20.66 9.81
C ASN A 176 -0.57 20.39 9.38
N SER A 177 -1.03 20.99 8.29
CA SER A 177 -2.41 20.87 7.79
C SER A 177 -2.64 19.80 6.70
N TYR A 178 -1.62 19.01 6.37
CA TYR A 178 -1.66 17.99 5.34
C TYR A 178 -2.13 16.65 5.91
N HIS A 179 -3.41 16.34 5.69
CA HIS A 179 -4.04 15.09 6.08
C HIS A 179 -4.68 14.44 4.85
N PRO A 180 -3.89 13.84 3.96
CA PRO A 180 -4.42 13.21 2.76
C PRO A 180 -5.22 11.96 3.12
N LEU A 181 -6.19 11.60 2.28
CA LEU A 181 -6.81 10.28 2.36
C LEU A 181 -5.83 9.24 1.80
N VAL A 182 -5.62 8.12 2.49
CA VAL A 182 -4.67 7.09 2.05
C VAL A 182 -5.41 5.79 1.71
N LEU A 183 -5.26 5.34 0.47
CA LEU A 183 -5.74 4.06 -0.04
C LEU A 183 -4.56 3.14 -0.31
N LYS A 184 -4.61 1.95 0.27
CA LYS A 184 -3.56 0.93 0.16
C LYS A 184 -4.07 -0.27 -0.63
N LYS A 185 -3.22 -0.84 -1.49
CA LYS A 185 -3.55 -2.05 -2.27
C LYS A 185 -2.30 -2.87 -2.57
N PHE A 186 -2.42 -4.20 -2.49
CA PHE A 186 -1.37 -5.11 -2.93
C PHE A 186 -1.22 -5.11 -4.45
N ALA A 187 0.01 -5.11 -4.95
CA ALA A 187 0.28 -5.25 -6.38
C ALA A 187 0.33 -6.73 -6.79
N TYR A 188 0.82 -7.60 -5.90
CA TYR A 188 0.97 -9.03 -6.20
C TYR A 188 -0.14 -9.91 -5.64
N ALA A 189 -0.41 -9.81 -4.34
CA ALA A 189 -1.42 -10.65 -3.67
C ALA A 189 -2.81 -10.36 -4.24
N GLY A 190 -3.44 -11.36 -4.87
CA GLY A 190 -4.79 -11.23 -5.45
C GLY A 190 -4.84 -10.49 -6.80
N VAL A 191 -3.74 -9.94 -7.30
CA VAL A 191 -3.68 -9.18 -8.56
C VAL A 191 -2.71 -9.85 -9.54
N TRP A 192 -1.40 -9.56 -9.50
CA TRP A 192 -0.42 -10.23 -10.38
C TRP A 192 -0.42 -11.76 -10.22
N ASN A 193 -0.59 -12.21 -8.98
CA ASN A 193 -0.72 -13.62 -8.59
C ASN A 193 -2.18 -14.03 -8.31
N GLY A 194 -3.14 -13.21 -8.74
CA GLY A 194 -4.57 -13.45 -8.60
C GLY A 194 -5.09 -14.57 -9.51
N PRO A 195 -6.36 -14.98 -9.35
CA PRO A 195 -7.01 -15.94 -10.24
C PRO A 195 -7.09 -15.43 -11.69
N LYS A 196 -7.31 -16.33 -12.65
CA LYS A 196 -7.52 -15.98 -14.07
C LYS A 196 -9.01 -15.95 -14.37
N ASP A 197 -9.71 -14.97 -13.82
CA ASP A 197 -11.16 -14.91 -13.76
C ASP A 197 -11.78 -13.82 -14.65
N TYR A 198 -10.97 -12.97 -15.28
CA TYR A 198 -11.47 -11.88 -16.13
C TYR A 198 -12.46 -12.30 -17.22
N PHE A 199 -12.26 -13.47 -17.83
CA PHE A 199 -13.15 -13.99 -18.89
C PHE A 199 -14.32 -14.82 -18.36
N HIS A 200 -14.49 -14.95 -17.04
CA HIS A 200 -15.64 -15.64 -16.45
C HIS A 200 -16.91 -14.79 -16.61
N LEU A 201 -18.05 -15.47 -16.71
CA LEU A 201 -19.35 -14.84 -16.85
C LEU A 201 -20.34 -15.39 -15.81
N PRO A 202 -21.08 -14.52 -15.09
CA PRO A 202 -20.99 -13.05 -15.13
C PRO A 202 -19.61 -12.55 -14.68
N GLU A 203 -19.32 -11.27 -14.98
CA GLU A 203 -18.01 -10.68 -14.70
C GLU A 203 -17.73 -10.71 -13.20
N GLN A 204 -16.58 -11.26 -12.80
CA GLN A 204 -16.31 -11.48 -11.39
C GLN A 204 -15.74 -10.21 -10.74
N PRO A 205 -16.20 -9.85 -9.52
CA PRO A 205 -15.51 -8.86 -8.71
C PRO A 205 -14.16 -9.42 -8.24
N THR A 206 -13.34 -8.54 -7.66
CA THR A 206 -12.02 -8.89 -7.18
C THR A 206 -12.15 -9.99 -6.13
N LEU A 207 -11.44 -11.08 -6.34
CA LEU A 207 -11.40 -12.23 -5.44
C LEU A 207 -10.29 -12.08 -4.39
N PRO A 208 -10.46 -12.64 -3.18
CA PRO A 208 -9.42 -12.61 -2.16
C PRO A 208 -8.15 -13.32 -2.64
N PRO A 209 -6.96 -12.91 -2.13
CA PRO A 209 -5.73 -13.62 -2.43
C PRO A 209 -5.79 -15.06 -1.93
N ARG A 210 -5.03 -15.94 -2.59
CA ARG A 210 -4.88 -17.33 -2.15
C ARG A 210 -4.02 -17.36 -0.89
N ARG A 211 -4.57 -17.81 0.25
CA ARG A 211 -3.86 -17.86 1.54
C ARG A 211 -2.49 -18.56 1.49
N ALA A 212 -2.36 -19.62 0.70
CA ALA A 212 -1.09 -20.34 0.50
C ALA A 212 0.00 -19.51 -0.20
N LEU A 213 -0.34 -18.36 -0.79
CA LEU A 213 0.59 -17.44 -1.44
C LEU A 213 0.88 -16.19 -0.62
N LEU A 214 0.32 -16.06 0.59
CA LEU A 214 0.61 -14.99 1.52
C LEU A 214 1.92 -15.25 2.28
N ASN A 215 2.39 -14.25 3.02
CA ASN A 215 3.50 -14.35 3.97
C ASN A 215 3.17 -15.36 5.07
N ASP A 216 1.93 -15.33 5.58
CA ASP A 216 1.42 -16.25 6.59
C ASP A 216 -0.03 -16.63 6.28
N SER A 217 -0.30 -17.94 6.11
CA SER A 217 -1.61 -18.44 5.71
C SER A 217 -2.68 -18.40 6.80
N ARG A 218 -2.31 -18.08 8.05
CA ARG A 218 -3.26 -17.92 9.16
C ARG A 218 -4.10 -16.65 8.99
N PHE A 219 -3.56 -15.65 8.32
CA PHE A 219 -4.23 -14.38 8.05
C PHE A 219 -4.95 -14.41 6.71
N GLU A 220 -5.90 -13.47 6.53
CA GLU A 220 -6.63 -13.30 5.28
C GLU A 220 -5.81 -12.57 4.21
N LEU A 221 -4.85 -11.75 4.64
CA LEU A 221 -4.08 -10.80 3.85
C LEU A 221 -2.65 -10.73 4.39
N ASP A 222 -1.73 -10.17 3.59
CA ASP A 222 -0.31 -10.03 3.99
C ASP A 222 -0.10 -9.01 5.13
N VAL A 223 -1.07 -8.12 5.36
CA VAL A 223 -1.12 -7.22 6.52
C VAL A 223 -2.15 -7.76 7.52
N PRO A 224 -1.76 -8.25 8.71
CA PRO A 224 -2.66 -8.85 9.69
C PRO A 224 -3.84 -7.98 10.09
N ALA A 225 -3.59 -6.66 10.21
CA ALA A 225 -4.58 -5.69 10.65
C ALA A 225 -5.77 -5.50 9.70
N TYR A 226 -5.65 -5.95 8.44
CA TYR A 226 -6.71 -5.80 7.47
C TYR A 226 -7.69 -6.97 7.47
N SER A 227 -8.97 -6.62 7.32
CA SER A 227 -10.05 -7.57 7.02
C SER A 227 -10.44 -7.49 5.56
N TRP A 228 -10.69 -8.62 4.91
CA TRP A 228 -11.19 -8.62 3.53
C TRP A 228 -12.55 -7.93 3.43
N ASN A 229 -13.38 -8.04 4.46
CA ASN A 229 -14.74 -7.48 4.46
C ASN A 229 -14.78 -5.97 4.69
N GLU A 230 -13.71 -5.37 5.21
CA GLU A 230 -13.60 -3.93 5.43
C GLU A 230 -13.04 -3.17 4.21
N ARG A 231 -12.66 -3.89 3.14
CA ARG A 231 -12.14 -3.27 1.92
C ARG A 231 -13.18 -2.33 1.30
N ILE A 232 -12.70 -1.20 0.80
CA ILE A 232 -13.47 -0.31 -0.07
C ILE A 232 -13.57 -0.94 -1.45
N ARG A 233 -14.75 -0.85 -2.06
CA ARG A 233 -15.03 -1.38 -3.40
C ARG A 233 -15.51 -0.28 -4.33
N LEU A 234 -14.78 -0.06 -5.41
CA LEU A 234 -15.07 1.01 -6.38
C LEU A 234 -15.55 0.43 -7.70
N SER A 235 -16.53 1.08 -8.32
CA SER A 235 -16.90 0.80 -9.70
C SER A 235 -15.76 1.19 -10.65
N VAL A 236 -15.70 0.53 -11.80
CA VAL A 236 -14.66 0.75 -12.81
C VAL A 236 -15.28 1.09 -14.16
N PRO A 237 -14.61 1.87 -15.02
CA PRO A 237 -15.16 2.28 -16.31
C PRO A 237 -15.37 1.11 -17.27
N SER A 238 -16.39 1.18 -18.11
CA SER A 238 -16.69 0.13 -19.10
C SER A 238 -15.54 -0.16 -20.08
N LYS A 239 -14.74 0.86 -20.41
CA LYS A 239 -13.54 0.76 -21.26
C LYS A 239 -12.42 -0.10 -20.66
N THR A 240 -12.45 -0.34 -19.34
CA THR A 240 -11.49 -1.21 -18.66
C THR A 240 -12.01 -2.65 -18.47
N ARG A 241 -13.22 -2.94 -18.97
CA ARG A 241 -13.93 -4.23 -18.76
C ARG A 241 -14.37 -4.90 -20.06
N THR A 242 -13.80 -4.49 -21.21
CA THR A 242 -14.18 -5.07 -22.51
C THR A 242 -13.62 -6.49 -22.66
N LEU A 243 -14.45 -7.44 -23.08
CA LEU A 243 -13.99 -8.82 -23.32
C LEU A 243 -12.96 -8.94 -24.45
N ILE A 244 -13.02 -8.03 -25.42
CA ILE A 244 -12.06 -7.97 -26.51
C ILE A 244 -10.78 -7.30 -25.99
N PRO A 245 -9.64 -8.00 -25.84
CA PRO A 245 -8.49 -7.46 -25.16
C PRO A 245 -7.95 -6.18 -25.82
N TRP A 246 -7.86 -6.13 -27.15
CA TRP A 246 -7.36 -4.93 -27.84
C TRP A 246 -8.29 -3.73 -27.77
N GLN A 247 -9.54 -3.88 -27.33
CA GLN A 247 -10.44 -2.77 -27.02
C GLN A 247 -10.36 -2.33 -25.55
N ASN A 248 -9.70 -3.12 -24.70
CA ASN A 248 -9.54 -2.83 -23.28
C ASN A 248 -8.35 -1.89 -23.09
N VAL A 249 -8.58 -0.72 -22.49
CA VAL A 249 -7.53 0.29 -22.30
C VAL A 249 -6.42 -0.20 -21.35
N ILE A 250 -6.74 -1.05 -20.37
CA ILE A 250 -5.74 -1.64 -19.46
C ILE A 250 -4.87 -2.65 -20.21
N TYR A 251 -5.46 -3.45 -21.09
CA TYR A 251 -4.67 -4.34 -21.95
C TYR A 251 -3.73 -3.55 -22.87
N GLN A 252 -4.20 -2.42 -23.42
CA GLN A 252 -3.37 -1.53 -24.24
C GLN A 252 -2.20 -0.96 -23.43
N ALA A 253 -2.42 -0.46 -22.21
CA ALA A 253 -1.36 0.00 -21.33
C ALA A 253 -0.37 -1.12 -20.96
N LEU A 254 -0.85 -2.31 -20.58
CA LEU A 254 -0.02 -3.47 -20.26
C LEU A 254 0.85 -3.96 -21.43
N ARG A 255 0.51 -3.62 -22.69
CA ARG A 255 1.31 -3.96 -23.86
C ARG A 255 2.56 -3.08 -24.00
N GLU A 256 2.57 -1.91 -23.35
CA GLU A 256 3.73 -1.02 -23.37
C GLU A 256 4.83 -1.52 -22.45
N HIS A 257 4.49 -2.21 -21.35
CA HIS A 257 5.41 -2.92 -20.46
C HIS A 257 5.88 -4.26 -21.05
N ARG A 258 6.68 -4.19 -22.12
CA ARG A 258 7.18 -5.36 -22.86
C ARG A 258 8.27 -6.08 -22.09
N SER A 259 9.12 -5.35 -21.36
CA SER A 259 10.19 -5.91 -20.53
C SER A 259 9.66 -6.89 -19.48
N GLN A 260 8.48 -6.60 -18.93
CA GLN A 260 7.80 -7.42 -17.91
C GLN A 260 6.79 -8.41 -18.51
N ALA A 261 6.60 -8.36 -19.83
CA ALA A 261 5.58 -9.13 -20.54
C ALA A 261 4.18 -8.98 -19.89
N ALA A 262 3.87 -7.79 -19.35
CA ALA A 262 2.77 -7.55 -18.41
C ALA A 262 1.39 -7.82 -19.03
N LYS A 263 1.22 -7.63 -20.36
CA LYS A 263 -0.01 -8.00 -21.08
C LYS A 263 -0.45 -9.44 -20.86
N TRP A 264 0.47 -10.35 -20.52
CA TRP A 264 0.15 -11.73 -20.20
C TRP A 264 -0.31 -11.93 -18.75
N ARG A 265 -0.57 -10.86 -18.00
CA ARG A 265 -1.24 -10.88 -16.70
C ARG A 265 -2.61 -10.20 -16.72
N PHE A 266 -3.03 -9.69 -17.87
CA PHE A 266 -4.32 -9.01 -18.08
C PHE A 266 -5.53 -9.74 -17.48
N ASP A 267 -5.63 -11.06 -17.67
CA ASP A 267 -6.77 -11.87 -17.18
C ASP A 267 -6.78 -12.10 -15.65
N ARG A 268 -5.82 -11.52 -14.93
CA ARG A 268 -5.73 -11.52 -13.46
C ARG A 268 -5.80 -10.11 -12.87
N ILE A 269 -5.28 -9.11 -13.60
CA ILE A 269 -5.16 -7.73 -13.12
C ILE A 269 -6.51 -7.01 -13.18
N CYS A 270 -7.28 -7.23 -14.25
CA CYS A 270 -8.55 -6.54 -14.45
C CYS A 270 -9.69 -7.26 -13.72
N SER A 271 -10.58 -6.50 -13.09
CA SER A 271 -11.77 -7.02 -12.41
C SER A 271 -12.99 -6.10 -12.56
N ALA A 272 -14.17 -6.58 -12.16
CA ALA A 272 -15.43 -5.83 -12.22
C ALA A 272 -15.47 -4.64 -11.25
N ASP A 273 -14.64 -4.67 -10.21
CA ASP A 273 -14.44 -3.62 -9.22
C ASP A 273 -12.95 -3.39 -8.93
N LEU A 274 -12.66 -2.35 -8.15
CA LEU A 274 -11.36 -2.15 -7.52
C LEU A 274 -11.49 -2.24 -6.00
N VAL A 275 -10.49 -2.82 -5.35
CA VAL A 275 -10.43 -2.95 -3.89
C VAL A 275 -9.26 -2.17 -3.29
N TYR A 276 -9.51 -1.51 -2.16
CA TYR A 276 -8.52 -0.76 -1.38
C TYR A 276 -8.79 -0.88 0.11
N TRP A 277 -7.75 -0.73 0.93
CA TRP A 277 -7.87 -0.52 2.37
C TRP A 277 -7.59 0.96 2.69
N PHE A 278 -8.44 1.55 3.54
CA PHE A 278 -8.30 2.94 3.91
C PHE A 278 -7.50 3.08 5.20
N ARG A 279 -6.53 3.99 5.19
CA ARG A 279 -5.78 4.43 6.36
C ARG A 279 -6.13 5.89 6.63
N SER A 280 -6.66 6.17 7.82
CA SER A 280 -6.99 7.54 8.21
C SER A 280 -5.77 8.30 8.68
N THR A 281 -5.61 9.54 8.22
CA THR A 281 -4.54 10.45 8.65
C THR A 281 -5.03 11.45 9.69
N LYS A 282 -6.23 11.25 10.25
CA LYS A 282 -6.91 12.23 11.12
C LYS A 282 -6.98 11.82 12.59
N SER A 283 -6.34 10.72 12.98
CA SER A 283 -6.23 10.36 14.40
C SER A 283 -5.69 11.53 15.21
N LEU A 284 -6.34 11.81 16.34
CA LEU A 284 -5.89 12.79 17.32
C LEU A 284 -4.58 12.32 17.99
N SER A 285 -4.28 11.01 18.00
CA SER A 285 -3.08 10.46 18.62
C SER A 285 -1.78 11.03 18.03
N TYR A 286 -1.76 11.46 16.77
CA TYR A 286 -0.60 12.11 16.14
C TYR A 286 -0.23 13.45 16.77
N ARG A 287 -1.17 14.08 17.48
CA ARG A 287 -0.95 15.34 18.23
C ARG A 287 -0.72 15.10 19.73
N ALA A 288 -0.91 13.87 20.21
CA ALA A 288 -0.74 13.53 21.60
C ALA A 288 0.72 13.25 21.92
N LYS A 289 1.16 13.71 23.09
CA LYS A 289 2.37 13.18 23.74
C LYS A 289 1.99 11.89 24.47
N ILE A 290 2.71 10.82 24.18
CA ILE A 290 2.45 9.50 24.76
C ILE A 290 3.57 9.17 25.75
N LYS A 291 3.18 8.68 26.94
CA LYS A 291 4.11 8.11 27.93
C LYS A 291 3.62 6.74 28.32
N ALA A 292 4.51 5.75 28.31
CA ALA A 292 4.22 4.43 28.85
C ALA A 292 4.82 4.27 30.25
N SER A 293 4.20 3.42 31.07
CA SER A 293 4.82 2.91 32.29
C SER A 293 6.07 2.08 31.99
N SER A 294 6.07 1.37 30.86
CA SER A 294 7.23 0.69 30.27
C SER A 294 6.98 0.33 28.79
N GLY A 295 8.00 -0.17 28.10
CA GLY A 295 7.95 -0.42 26.65
C GLY A 295 8.14 0.86 25.82
N ASN A 296 8.13 0.74 24.49
CA ASN A 296 8.25 1.90 23.61
C ASN A 296 6.87 2.42 23.16
N PRO A 297 6.40 3.58 23.66
CA PRO A 297 5.11 4.14 23.25
C PRO A 297 5.12 4.75 21.85
N GLU A 298 6.28 4.93 21.21
CA GLU A 298 6.36 5.60 19.90
C GLU A 298 5.60 4.84 18.80
N TYR A 299 5.48 3.52 18.93
CA TYR A 299 4.72 2.67 18.01
C TYR A 299 3.21 2.99 18.03
N LEU A 300 2.67 3.51 19.13
CA LEU A 300 1.22 3.70 19.27
C LEU A 300 0.63 4.82 18.40
N ASN A 301 1.46 5.63 17.78
CA ASN A 301 1.02 6.71 16.90
C ASN A 301 1.99 6.98 15.76
N ASP A 302 2.80 6.01 15.33
CA ASP A 302 3.75 6.21 14.22
C ASP A 302 3.13 6.03 12.84
N PHE A 303 1.81 5.79 12.77
CA PHE A 303 1.02 5.53 11.55
C PHE A 303 1.32 4.16 10.90
N LYS A 304 2.25 3.37 11.42
CA LYS A 304 2.49 2.00 10.94
C LYS A 304 1.60 1.02 11.68
N LEU A 305 1.07 0.02 10.97
CA LEU A 305 0.40 -1.14 11.61
C LEU A 305 1.34 -2.34 11.73
N ILE A 306 2.41 -2.33 10.93
CA ILE A 306 3.43 -3.35 10.84
C ILE A 306 4.76 -2.66 10.53
N ASP A 307 5.86 -3.27 10.95
CA ASP A 307 7.20 -2.93 10.48
C ASP A 307 8.00 -4.23 10.30
N CYS A 308 9.07 -4.17 9.52
CA CYS A 308 9.88 -5.33 9.15
C CYS A 308 11.37 -5.05 9.42
N PRO A 309 11.99 -5.74 10.39
CA PRO A 309 13.39 -5.55 10.73
C PRO A 309 14.36 -6.04 9.62
N ASP A 310 13.89 -6.87 8.70
CA ASP A 310 14.69 -7.38 7.57
C ASP A 310 13.85 -7.62 6.32
N LEU A 311 13.83 -6.63 5.41
CA LEU A 311 13.17 -6.75 4.11
C LEU A 311 13.92 -7.64 3.10
N ALA A 312 15.22 -7.88 3.30
CA ALA A 312 15.98 -8.81 2.46
C ALA A 312 15.65 -10.27 2.82
N GLY A 313 15.07 -10.48 4.00
CA GLY A 313 14.52 -11.76 4.44
C GLY A 313 13.42 -12.29 3.52
N GLY A 314 13.33 -13.62 3.49
CA GLY A 314 12.29 -14.33 2.75
C GLY A 314 10.90 -14.22 3.38
N ARG A 315 10.05 -15.22 3.15
CA ARG A 315 8.78 -15.34 3.87
C ARG A 315 9.03 -16.14 5.14
N ASP A 316 8.72 -15.55 6.29
CA ASP A 316 8.89 -16.19 7.61
C ASP A 316 7.60 -16.14 8.45
N GLY A 317 6.45 -16.25 7.79
CA GLY A 317 5.16 -16.12 8.46
C GLY A 317 5.04 -14.76 9.16
N ILE A 318 4.50 -14.78 10.38
CA ILE A 318 4.41 -13.62 11.28
C ILE A 318 5.79 -13.11 11.76
N GLY A 319 6.83 -13.96 11.74
CA GLY A 319 8.18 -13.62 12.21
C GLY A 319 8.89 -12.57 11.35
N ILE A 320 8.33 -12.27 10.17
CA ILE A 320 8.78 -11.16 9.33
C ILE A 320 8.53 -9.80 9.97
N PHE A 321 7.56 -9.69 10.88
CA PHE A 321 7.24 -8.42 11.51
C PHE A 321 7.94 -8.26 12.86
N GLY A 322 8.37 -7.03 13.13
CA GLY A 322 9.03 -6.67 14.38
C GLY A 322 9.16 -5.16 14.48
N ASN A 323 9.60 -4.66 15.64
CA ASN A 323 9.76 -3.22 15.88
C ASN A 323 8.49 -2.38 15.61
N CYS A 324 7.31 -2.91 15.91
CA CYS A 324 6.03 -2.25 15.64
C CYS A 324 4.98 -2.48 16.72
N VAL A 325 5.34 -3.04 17.88
CA VAL A 325 4.39 -3.33 18.96
C VAL A 325 4.87 -2.63 20.23
N TRP A 326 4.01 -1.79 20.80
CA TRP A 326 4.16 -1.40 22.20
C TRP A 326 3.69 -2.57 23.08
N SER A 327 4.64 -3.18 23.80
CA SER A 327 4.36 -4.16 24.85
C SER A 327 4.96 -3.65 26.17
N PRO A 328 4.17 -3.56 27.26
CA PRO A 328 4.73 -3.25 28.56
C PRO A 328 5.64 -4.39 29.02
N GLY A 329 6.69 -4.04 29.77
CA GLY A 329 7.62 -5.01 30.33
C GLY A 329 6.90 -6.02 31.24
N ARG A 330 7.37 -7.28 31.23
CA ARG A 330 6.74 -8.37 32.00
C ARG A 330 6.50 -8.03 33.48
N ASN A 331 7.48 -7.35 34.09
CA ASN A 331 7.46 -6.96 35.50
C ASN A 331 6.81 -5.61 35.80
N ASP A 332 6.26 -4.92 34.79
CA ASP A 332 5.53 -3.67 34.97
C ASP A 332 4.18 -3.97 35.63
N PRO A 333 3.90 -3.53 36.88
CA PRO A 333 2.62 -3.79 37.53
C PRO A 333 1.51 -2.88 37.00
N VAL A 334 1.84 -1.80 36.29
CA VAL A 334 0.89 -0.80 35.82
C VAL A 334 0.39 -1.14 34.42
N LYS A 335 1.30 -1.47 33.48
CA LYS A 335 0.99 -1.82 32.09
C LYS A 335 0.07 -0.79 31.40
N SER A 336 0.44 0.48 31.48
CA SER A 336 -0.38 1.59 31.03
C SER A 336 0.35 2.55 30.11
N VAL A 337 -0.43 3.24 29.28
CA VAL A 337 0.00 4.40 28.50
C VAL A 337 -0.91 5.58 28.77
N GLU A 338 -0.32 6.76 28.84
CA GLU A 338 -0.99 8.04 29.01
C GLU A 338 -0.81 8.87 27.74
N PHE A 339 -1.92 9.41 27.24
CA PHE A 339 -1.98 10.32 26.11
C PHE A 339 -2.31 11.71 26.65
N THR A 340 -1.46 12.70 26.34
CA THR A 340 -1.69 14.10 26.70
C THR A 340 -1.78 14.95 25.44
N PHE A 341 -2.88 15.68 25.27
CA PHE A 341 -3.08 16.60 24.17
C PHE A 341 -2.57 18.01 24.55
N PRO A 342 -2.01 18.76 23.58
CA PRO A 342 -1.63 20.16 23.82
C PRO A 342 -2.85 21.03 24.14
N GLU A 343 -3.95 20.82 23.41
CA GLU A 343 -5.22 21.51 23.56
C GLU A 343 -6.35 20.51 23.88
N PRO A 344 -7.41 20.93 24.59
CA PRO A 344 -8.58 20.07 24.82
C PRO A 344 -9.20 19.58 23.50
N VAL A 345 -9.59 18.30 23.46
CA VAL A 345 -10.21 17.66 22.29
C VAL A 345 -11.52 16.96 22.65
N ASN A 346 -12.31 16.66 21.63
CA ASN A 346 -13.48 15.79 21.75
C ASN A 346 -13.13 14.39 21.23
N ILE A 347 -13.58 13.35 21.93
CA ILE A 347 -13.29 11.97 21.59
C ILE A 347 -14.57 11.14 21.71
N SER A 348 -14.87 10.31 20.71
CA SER A 348 -16.01 9.39 20.74
C SER A 348 -15.68 7.98 20.29
N CYS A 349 -14.46 7.74 19.81
CA CYS A 349 -14.07 6.43 19.30
C CYS A 349 -12.55 6.20 19.43
N PHE A 350 -12.21 4.96 19.74
CA PHE A 350 -10.87 4.42 19.58
C PHE A 350 -10.86 3.31 18.54
N CYS A 351 -9.78 3.25 17.75
CA CYS A 351 -9.44 2.08 16.93
C CYS A 351 -8.12 1.52 17.47
N LEU A 352 -8.18 0.31 18.00
CA LEU A 352 -7.06 -0.36 18.65
C LEU A 352 -6.61 -1.52 17.77
N TYR A 353 -5.31 -1.64 17.55
CA TYR A 353 -4.71 -2.74 16.80
C TYR A 353 -3.79 -3.48 17.75
N GLU A 354 -4.10 -4.73 18.07
CA GLU A 354 -3.30 -5.50 19.02
C GLU A 354 -2.11 -6.19 18.35
N ASN A 355 -1.21 -6.70 19.19
CA ASN A 355 -0.17 -7.61 18.75
C ASN A 355 -0.79 -8.81 18.01
N PHE A 356 -0.43 -9.00 16.75
CA PHE A 356 -0.94 -10.09 15.90
C PHE A 356 -0.26 -11.44 16.18
N ALA A 357 0.63 -11.52 17.16
CA ALA A 357 1.23 -12.78 17.59
C ALA A 357 0.15 -13.68 18.24
N PRO A 358 -0.09 -14.92 17.75
CA PRO A 358 -1.26 -15.71 18.15
C PRO A 358 -1.39 -16.05 19.64
N ASP A 359 -0.26 -16.08 20.36
CA ASP A 359 -0.21 -16.44 21.78
C ASP A 359 -0.40 -15.22 22.70
N ASP A 360 -0.20 -14.01 22.17
CA ASP A 360 -0.32 -12.75 22.89
C ASP A 360 -1.71 -12.16 22.63
N HIS A 361 -2.47 -11.86 23.69
CA HIS A 361 -3.82 -11.33 23.52
C HIS A 361 -4.21 -10.39 24.66
N VAL A 362 -4.73 -9.21 24.32
CA VAL A 362 -5.33 -8.28 25.28
C VAL A 362 -6.81 -8.61 25.45
N LYS A 363 -7.14 -9.27 26.57
CA LYS A 363 -8.50 -9.72 26.88
C LYS A 363 -9.36 -8.63 27.50
N ASN A 364 -8.74 -7.66 28.17
CA ASN A 364 -9.42 -6.45 28.62
C ASN A 364 -8.41 -5.33 28.89
N GLY A 365 -8.86 -4.10 28.70
CA GLY A 365 -8.18 -2.91 29.19
C GLY A 365 -9.18 -1.85 29.63
N ILE A 366 -8.70 -0.92 30.44
CA ILE A 366 -9.51 0.18 30.97
C ILE A 366 -8.95 1.50 30.46
N ILE A 367 -9.83 2.32 29.91
CA ILE A 367 -9.54 3.68 29.49
C ILE A 367 -10.13 4.65 30.52
N ARG A 368 -9.32 5.63 30.97
CA ARG A 368 -9.72 6.64 31.95
C ARG A 368 -9.40 8.03 31.43
N PHE A 369 -10.43 8.87 31.34
CA PHE A 369 -10.30 10.26 30.93
C PHE A 369 -10.08 11.16 32.15
N ASP A 370 -9.43 12.30 31.92
CA ASP A 370 -9.23 13.34 32.94
C ASP A 370 -10.53 13.98 33.45
N ASN A 371 -11.61 13.91 32.69
CA ASN A 371 -12.96 14.31 33.12
C ASN A 371 -13.66 13.29 34.05
N GLY A 372 -13.00 12.17 34.36
CA GLY A 372 -13.52 11.09 35.22
C GLY A 372 -14.30 10.00 34.48
N PHE A 373 -14.60 10.16 33.19
CA PHE A 373 -15.22 9.10 32.39
C PHE A 373 -14.28 7.90 32.26
N CYS A 374 -14.83 6.70 32.41
CA CYS A 374 -14.07 5.46 32.31
C CYS A 374 -14.87 4.45 31.48
N LEU A 375 -14.16 3.63 30.71
CA LEU A 375 -14.74 2.51 29.98
C LEU A 375 -13.77 1.34 29.90
N GLU A 376 -14.33 0.15 29.77
CA GLU A 376 -13.57 -1.05 29.42
C GLU A 376 -13.58 -1.26 27.91
N THR A 377 -12.49 -1.76 27.36
CA THR A 377 -12.40 -2.10 25.93
C THR A 377 -13.07 -3.43 25.62
N GLY A 378 -13.16 -4.33 26.60
CA GLY A 378 -13.38 -5.75 26.35
C GLY A 378 -12.18 -6.38 25.64
N PRO A 379 -12.33 -7.63 25.14
CA PRO A 379 -11.28 -8.32 24.41
C PRO A 379 -11.04 -7.63 23.05
N LEU A 380 -9.76 -7.48 22.71
CA LEU A 380 -9.36 -7.00 21.39
C LEU A 380 -9.45 -8.15 20.35
N ASP A 381 -9.23 -7.85 19.07
CA ASP A 381 -9.24 -8.87 18.02
C ASP A 381 -7.88 -9.55 17.89
N ASN A 382 -7.77 -10.78 18.42
CA ASN A 382 -6.51 -11.53 18.54
C ASN A 382 -5.83 -11.88 17.19
N SER A 383 -6.42 -11.49 16.05
CA SER A 383 -5.72 -11.54 14.76
C SER A 383 -4.95 -10.26 14.43
N GLY A 384 -4.90 -9.30 15.36
CA GLY A 384 -4.33 -7.96 15.17
C GLY A 384 -5.19 -7.05 14.31
N LYS A 385 -6.40 -7.49 13.95
CA LYS A 385 -7.38 -6.65 13.25
C LYS A 385 -7.84 -5.52 14.14
N ARG A 386 -8.43 -4.52 13.50
CA ARG A 386 -8.95 -3.33 14.17
C ARG A 386 -10.08 -3.68 15.15
N THR A 387 -9.87 -3.41 16.43
CA THR A 387 -10.93 -3.36 17.44
C THR A 387 -11.46 -1.94 17.54
N ILE A 388 -12.79 -1.82 17.60
CA ILE A 388 -13.49 -0.55 17.59
C ILE A 388 -14.17 -0.37 18.94
N VAL A 389 -13.84 0.72 19.63
CA VAL A 389 -14.47 1.09 20.90
C VAL A 389 -15.18 2.42 20.72
N GLU A 390 -16.50 2.39 20.57
CA GLU A 390 -17.36 3.58 20.43
C GLU A 390 -18.09 3.89 21.73
N PHE A 391 -18.24 5.17 22.04
CA PHE A 391 -18.90 5.66 23.26
C PHE A 391 -19.45 7.07 23.03
N GLU A 392 -20.23 7.57 23.99
CA GLU A 392 -20.74 8.95 23.93
C GLU A 392 -19.60 9.96 23.90
N THR A 393 -19.70 10.97 23.04
CA THR A 393 -18.63 11.97 22.86
C THR A 393 -18.26 12.62 24.19
N GLN A 394 -17.02 12.40 24.60
CA GLN A 394 -16.40 13.07 25.73
C GLN A 394 -15.77 14.37 25.24
N THR A 395 -16.07 15.48 25.91
CA THR A 395 -15.66 16.83 25.50
C THR A 395 -14.63 17.42 26.44
N GLY A 396 -13.76 18.28 25.91
CA GLY A 396 -12.77 19.01 26.71
C GLY A 396 -11.65 18.15 27.30
N ILE A 397 -11.34 17.01 26.67
CA ILE A 397 -10.34 16.05 27.16
C ILE A 397 -8.94 16.59 26.90
N ARG A 398 -8.12 16.71 27.94
CA ARG A 398 -6.69 17.03 27.80
C ARG A 398 -5.81 15.80 27.97
N ALA A 399 -6.25 14.80 28.71
CA ALA A 399 -5.53 13.55 28.86
C ALA A 399 -6.46 12.36 29.05
N PHE A 400 -5.99 11.19 28.63
CA PHE A 400 -6.55 9.90 29.04
C PHE A 400 -5.44 8.87 29.21
N SER A 401 -5.71 7.82 29.97
CA SER A 401 -4.83 6.64 30.06
C SER A 401 -5.54 5.39 29.57
N PHE A 402 -4.78 4.47 29.00
CA PHE A 402 -5.18 3.10 28.71
C PHE A 402 -4.33 2.15 29.54
N GLN A 403 -4.95 1.19 30.20
CA GLN A 403 -4.29 0.19 31.02
C GLN A 403 -4.72 -1.21 30.59
N ILE A 404 -3.76 -2.11 30.34
CA ILE A 404 -4.05 -3.53 30.12
C ILE A 404 -4.33 -4.17 31.48
N THR A 405 -5.53 -4.73 31.66
CA THR A 405 -5.98 -5.32 32.93
C THR A 405 -6.13 -6.83 32.90
N ASP A 406 -6.39 -7.41 31.73
CA ASP A 406 -6.43 -8.86 31.52
C ASP A 406 -5.79 -9.20 30.17
N PHE A 407 -4.95 -10.24 30.15
CA PHE A 407 -4.22 -10.65 28.95
C PHE A 407 -3.76 -12.11 29.02
N SER A 408 -3.33 -12.64 27.88
CA SER A 408 -2.53 -13.86 27.77
C SER A 408 -1.29 -13.63 26.93
N GLY A 409 -0.34 -14.54 27.04
CA GLY A 409 0.95 -14.46 26.36
C GLY A 409 1.98 -13.65 27.14
N ASP A 410 3.13 -13.49 26.52
CA ASP A 410 4.33 -12.89 27.09
C ASP A 410 4.48 -11.41 26.74
N ASN A 411 3.89 -10.99 25.62
CA ASN A 411 4.01 -9.64 25.05
C ASN A 411 2.64 -9.10 24.63
N PRO A 412 1.65 -9.01 25.55
CA PRO A 412 0.41 -8.30 25.24
C PRO A 412 0.75 -6.87 24.84
N GLY A 413 0.01 -6.29 23.91
CA GLY A 413 0.42 -5.00 23.38
C GLY A 413 -0.40 -4.54 22.20
N LEU A 414 -0.07 -3.36 21.72
CA LEU A 414 -0.75 -2.72 20.60
C LEU A 414 0.27 -2.30 19.55
N THR A 415 -0.08 -2.46 18.27
CA THR A 415 0.70 -1.91 17.17
C THR A 415 0.40 -0.45 16.91
N GLU A 416 -0.86 -0.03 17.07
CA GLU A 416 -1.27 1.37 16.90
C GLU A 416 -2.49 1.66 17.80
N PHE A 417 -2.58 2.89 18.31
CA PHE A 417 -3.73 3.39 19.08
C PHE A 417 -4.26 4.67 18.41
N GLU A 418 -5.33 4.51 17.62
CA GLU A 418 -5.94 5.64 16.92
C GLU A 418 -7.12 6.21 17.73
N VAL A 419 -7.19 7.54 17.78
CA VAL A 419 -8.15 8.30 18.60
C VAL A 419 -8.96 9.22 17.70
N TYR A 420 -10.28 9.18 17.77
CA TYR A 420 -11.14 9.95 16.87
C TYR A 420 -12.25 10.70 17.59
N GLU A 421 -12.51 11.93 17.11
CA GLU A 421 -13.74 12.69 17.43
C GLU A 421 -14.96 12.08 16.74
N LYS A 422 -14.77 11.52 15.54
CA LYS A 422 -15.82 10.84 14.76
C LYS A 422 -15.21 9.81 13.82
N ARG A 423 -15.96 8.74 13.56
CA ARG A 423 -15.55 7.65 12.66
C ARG A 423 -15.58 8.03 11.18
N GLU A 424 -14.39 8.14 10.58
CA GLU A 424 -14.25 8.49 9.16
C GLU A 424 -14.69 7.40 8.19
N ASP A 425 -14.56 6.12 8.53
CA ASP A 425 -14.95 5.03 7.63
C ASP A 425 -16.48 4.89 7.48
N LYS A 426 -17.24 5.25 8.52
CA LYS A 426 -18.70 5.45 8.45
C LYS A 426 -19.06 6.65 7.57
N GLU A 427 -18.16 7.62 7.48
CA GLU A 427 -18.28 8.81 6.63
C GLU A 427 -17.45 8.72 5.34
N PHE A 428 -16.95 7.52 4.97
CA PHE A 428 -16.04 7.39 3.83
C PHE A 428 -16.68 8.10 2.66
N PRO A 429 -16.07 9.17 2.11
CA PRO A 429 -16.89 10.22 1.52
C PRO A 429 -17.61 9.60 0.32
N ASN A 430 -18.93 9.49 0.43
CA ASN A 430 -19.76 8.87 -0.61
C ASN A 430 -19.59 9.57 -1.97
N SER A 431 -18.89 10.72 -2.01
CA SER A 431 -18.48 11.48 -3.19
C SER A 431 -17.21 11.02 -3.90
N ILE A 432 -16.28 10.30 -3.26
CA ILE A 432 -14.97 10.13 -3.93
C ILE A 432 -15.09 9.15 -5.10
N PHE A 433 -15.91 8.10 -4.94
CA PHE A 433 -16.03 7.04 -5.93
C PHE A 433 -17.41 6.40 -5.87
N GLU A 434 -17.99 6.12 -7.05
CA GLU A 434 -19.20 5.30 -7.14
C GLU A 434 -18.89 3.91 -6.58
N ARG A 435 -19.52 3.58 -5.44
CA ARG A 435 -19.35 2.26 -4.81
C ARG A 435 -19.89 1.18 -5.74
N TYR A 436 -19.17 0.06 -5.82
CA TYR A 436 -19.66 -1.09 -6.57
C TYR A 436 -20.94 -1.65 -5.93
N SER A 437 -22.01 -1.81 -6.72
CA SER A 437 -23.25 -2.50 -6.33
C SER A 437 -23.40 -3.81 -7.10
N THR A 438 -23.83 -4.86 -6.41
CA THR A 438 -24.07 -6.21 -6.96
C THR A 438 -25.37 -6.33 -7.75
N GLU A 439 -26.21 -5.30 -7.81
CA GLU A 439 -27.57 -5.38 -8.40
C GLU A 439 -27.61 -5.32 -9.94
N LYS A 440 -26.48 -5.11 -10.63
CA LYS A 440 -26.39 -5.00 -12.09
C LYS A 440 -25.72 -6.21 -12.74
N GLU A 441 -26.34 -7.38 -12.66
CA GLU A 441 -25.89 -8.56 -13.44
C GLU A 441 -27.05 -9.25 -14.17
N SER A 442 -27.37 -8.78 -15.37
CA SER A 442 -28.11 -9.56 -16.36
C SER A 442 -27.20 -9.81 -17.57
N GLY A 443 -26.77 -11.08 -17.71
CA GLY A 443 -25.86 -11.53 -18.75
C GLY A 443 -26.59 -11.83 -20.06
N ASN A 444 -26.15 -11.18 -21.14
CA ASN A 444 -26.65 -11.37 -22.50
C ASN A 444 -25.96 -12.61 -23.13
N PHE A 445 -26.70 -13.58 -23.68
CA PHE A 445 -26.18 -14.85 -24.22
C PHE A 445 -25.01 -14.68 -25.22
N ILE A 446 -25.04 -13.61 -26.02
CA ILE A 446 -23.98 -13.23 -26.97
C ILE A 446 -22.62 -13.04 -26.28
N ARG A 447 -22.61 -12.49 -25.06
CA ARG A 447 -21.39 -12.22 -24.28
C ARG A 447 -20.66 -13.53 -23.92
N ALA A 448 -21.41 -14.63 -23.71
CA ALA A 448 -20.87 -15.94 -23.39
C ALA A 448 -20.09 -16.59 -24.53
N CYS A 449 -20.63 -16.56 -25.75
CA CYS A 449 -19.96 -17.10 -26.92
C CYS A 449 -18.62 -16.40 -27.20
N PHE A 450 -18.56 -15.08 -27.01
CA PHE A 450 -17.35 -14.31 -27.24
C PHE A 450 -16.28 -14.47 -26.15
N ALA A 451 -16.68 -14.61 -24.88
CA ALA A 451 -15.71 -14.80 -23.78
C ALA A 451 -14.85 -16.06 -23.97
N GLY A 452 -15.47 -17.19 -24.35
CA GLY A 452 -14.74 -18.43 -24.62
C GLY A 452 -13.75 -18.30 -25.79
N LEU A 453 -14.17 -17.65 -26.89
CA LEU A 453 -13.33 -17.39 -28.06
C LEU A 453 -12.11 -16.53 -27.71
N PHE A 454 -12.31 -15.39 -27.05
CA PHE A 454 -11.22 -14.47 -26.72
C PHE A 454 -10.26 -15.04 -25.68
N ARG A 455 -10.77 -15.83 -24.73
CA ARG A 455 -9.92 -16.60 -23.81
C ARG A 455 -9.00 -17.55 -24.58
N SER A 456 -9.54 -18.35 -25.50
CA SER A 456 -8.76 -19.30 -26.30
C SER A 456 -7.69 -18.62 -27.16
N LEU A 457 -8.04 -17.51 -27.82
CA LEU A 457 -7.09 -16.72 -28.62
C LEU A 457 -5.96 -16.15 -27.76
N PHE A 458 -6.30 -15.61 -26.58
CA PHE A 458 -5.32 -15.02 -25.68
C PHE A 458 -4.37 -16.07 -25.08
N GLU A 459 -4.89 -17.23 -24.66
CA GLU A 459 -4.09 -18.36 -24.17
C GLU A 459 -3.17 -18.92 -25.27
N SER A 460 -3.66 -19.02 -26.50
CA SER A 460 -2.87 -19.42 -27.67
C SER A 460 -1.72 -18.43 -27.94
N GLY A 461 -1.98 -17.12 -27.87
CA GLY A 461 -0.95 -16.08 -27.97
C GLY A 461 0.14 -16.20 -26.92
N ARG A 462 -0.23 -16.52 -25.67
CA ARG A 462 0.72 -16.77 -24.58
C ARG A 462 1.62 -17.97 -24.86
N PHE A 463 1.06 -19.06 -25.36
CA PHE A 463 1.81 -20.27 -25.69
C PHE A 463 2.91 -19.99 -26.72
N VAL A 464 2.55 -19.31 -27.82
CA VAL A 464 3.51 -18.91 -28.87
C VAL A 464 4.61 -18.01 -28.31
N HIS A 465 4.27 -17.05 -27.45
CA HIS A 465 5.25 -16.18 -26.84
C HIS A 465 6.22 -16.94 -25.92
N ARG A 466 5.73 -17.83 -25.06
CA ARG A 466 6.59 -18.66 -24.20
C ARG A 466 7.51 -19.57 -25.01
N ALA A 467 7.02 -20.13 -26.11
CA ALA A 467 7.85 -20.91 -27.03
C ALA A 467 8.98 -20.06 -27.64
N LYS A 468 8.66 -18.85 -28.11
CA LYS A 468 9.66 -17.89 -28.61
C LYS A 468 10.67 -17.46 -27.55
N GLU A 469 10.24 -17.19 -26.32
CA GLU A 469 11.16 -16.87 -25.22
C GLU A 469 12.07 -18.04 -24.88
N ARG A 470 11.54 -19.27 -24.78
CA ARG A 470 12.34 -20.46 -24.52
C ARG A 470 13.39 -20.65 -25.61
N LEU A 471 13.03 -20.45 -26.87
CA LEU A 471 13.96 -20.48 -28.00
C LEU A 471 15.01 -19.37 -27.90
N ARG A 472 14.62 -18.13 -27.58
CA ARG A 472 15.55 -17.01 -27.36
C ARG A 472 16.50 -17.23 -26.19
N ARG A 473 16.03 -17.76 -25.05
CA ARG A 473 16.88 -18.08 -23.89
C ARG A 473 17.83 -19.22 -24.20
N ASN A 474 17.38 -20.24 -24.93
CA ASN A 474 18.24 -21.32 -25.40
C ASN A 474 19.30 -20.80 -26.37
N PHE A 475 18.94 -19.90 -27.28
CA PHE A 475 19.88 -19.25 -28.21
C PHE A 475 20.87 -18.34 -27.47
N ALA A 476 20.42 -17.53 -26.51
CA ALA A 476 21.28 -16.68 -25.70
C ALA A 476 22.22 -17.47 -24.77
N ARG A 477 21.78 -18.65 -24.28
CA ARG A 477 22.65 -19.59 -23.57
C ARG A 477 23.70 -20.20 -24.50
N PHE A 478 23.31 -20.55 -25.72
CA PHE A 478 24.21 -21.10 -26.73
C PHE A 478 25.28 -20.08 -27.15
N THR A 479 24.94 -18.80 -27.31
CA THR A 479 25.89 -17.72 -27.62
C THR A 479 26.74 -17.24 -26.43
N ARG A 480 26.49 -17.75 -25.21
CA ARG A 480 27.34 -17.51 -24.03
C ARG A 480 28.27 -18.69 -23.72
N SER A 481 28.00 -19.86 -24.32
CA SER A 481 28.83 -21.07 -24.20
C SER A 481 29.81 -21.27 -25.37
N VAL A 482 29.78 -20.36 -26.34
CA VAL A 482 30.76 -20.17 -27.43
C VAL A 482 31.41 -18.82 -27.18
#